data_AF-A0AAV0U697-F1
#
_entry.id   AF-A0AAV0U697-F1
#
_cell.length_a   1.000
_cell.length_b   1.000
_cell.length_c   1.000
_cell.angle_alpha   90.00
_cell.angle_beta   90.00
_cell.angle_gamma   90.00
#
_symmetry.space_group_name_H-M   'P 1'
#
loop_
_entity.id
_entity.type
_entity.pdbx_description
1 polymer ?
#
loop_
_entity_poly.entity_id
_entity_poly.type
_entity_poly.pdbx_seq_one_letter_code
_entity_poly.pdbx_strand_id
1 'polypeptide(L)'
;METVVRELQSDAQLGVFLSSNCNVNAIASAIVARESTLHNVSGSSRRRASFTTNDTATNEDSDGLSQLEQFVERLDNAVQRIDRVISEHIGEHYATLLDQVSSVDELQDHVMSVQSSVRQMKQSVHLVESQVREQHEELRDAIQRYRNVEQCGDIVRQVLRFQQLSDRVLGSELNQVDATSMEVMVETGSSLMEDARQNEMASVALAIREMEMLVQDERFEELSVVRAKLPATRKIGTNLKREVRAALRSSIENLSQANVGDALQILFYLGDLATTAQFSVNDVIQELERKCTAAISEEKLVGSSGTNLNGLNSSNGLPSGSIVQKSGFWEALQEFFDVIRMHALQVWNLQRVLLKMVDSASGKKYMDLILAPDEPSLFATFWEVTCAIVRELFASTLSYSAAVKSVLIAEYPRMREQATRVLNEMYTATRQSAGAEFITDLLNTATEAIDAKGGAIESEIVPIAGSVAERTQLLDSMAPLYDAFIDSCLSQDCEPYTAHVSPKL
;
A
#
# COMPACT_ATOMS: atom_id res chain seq x y z
N MET A 1 29.73 91.06 9.74
CA MET A 1 30.38 91.36 8.45
C MET A 1 29.48 92.24 7.55
N GLU A 2 28.23 91.86 7.30
CA GLU A 2 27.31 92.65 6.44
C GLU A 2 27.03 94.09 6.91
N THR A 3 27.00 94.34 8.22
CA THR A 3 26.76 95.68 8.80
C THR A 3 27.92 96.63 8.56
N VAL A 4 29.17 96.14 8.64
CA VAL A 4 30.39 96.93 8.43
C VAL A 4 30.63 97.19 6.94
N VAL A 5 30.33 96.22 6.07
CA VAL A 5 30.37 96.40 4.61
C VAL A 5 29.38 97.47 4.15
N ARG A 6 28.19 97.53 4.79
CA ARG A 6 27.15 98.52 4.48
C ARG A 6 27.51 99.93 4.93
N GLU A 7 28.18 100.09 6.07
CA GLU A 7 28.73 101.37 6.52
C GLU A 7 29.89 101.84 5.63
N LEU A 8 30.82 100.96 5.26
CA LEU A 8 31.97 101.31 4.41
C LEU A 8 31.57 101.63 2.96
N GLN A 9 30.47 101.05 2.45
CA GLN A 9 29.89 101.42 1.16
C GLN A 9 29.20 102.80 1.16
N SER A 10 28.78 103.30 2.33
CA SER A 10 28.05 104.56 2.46
C SER A 10 28.94 105.80 2.52
N ASP A 11 30.25 105.64 2.67
CA ASP A 11 31.23 106.73 2.72
C ASP A 11 31.74 107.06 1.30
N ALA A 12 31.35 108.24 0.78
CA ALA A 12 31.47 108.61 -0.63
C ALA A 12 32.91 108.62 -1.19
N GLN A 13 33.92 108.70 -0.32
CA GLN A 13 35.33 108.68 -0.73
C GLN A 13 35.98 107.30 -0.58
N LEU A 14 35.51 106.45 0.34
CA LEU A 14 35.99 105.08 0.54
C LEU A 14 35.25 104.06 -0.34
N GLY A 15 34.03 104.38 -0.79
CA GLY A 15 33.27 103.56 -1.74
C GLY A 15 33.95 103.36 -3.09
N VAL A 16 34.85 104.27 -3.50
CA VAL A 16 35.64 104.14 -4.74
C VAL A 16 36.60 102.95 -4.67
N PHE A 17 37.18 102.66 -3.50
CA PHE A 17 38.11 101.54 -3.30
C PHE A 17 37.41 100.18 -3.13
N LEU A 18 36.12 100.17 -2.82
CA LEU A 18 35.30 98.97 -2.75
C LEU A 18 34.61 98.64 -4.09
N SER A 19 34.65 99.54 -5.07
CA SER A 19 34.20 99.28 -6.43
C SER A 19 35.23 98.43 -7.17
N SER A 20 34.79 97.38 -7.88
CA SER A 20 35.65 96.30 -8.40
C SER A 20 36.67 96.70 -9.48
N ASN A 21 36.86 98.00 -9.75
CA ASN A 21 37.71 98.52 -10.82
C ASN A 21 38.69 99.64 -10.38
N CYS A 22 38.93 99.83 -9.07
CA CYS A 22 39.95 100.79 -8.62
C CYS A 22 41.36 100.23 -8.91
N ASN A 23 41.99 100.71 -9.99
CA ASN A 23 43.34 100.30 -10.37
C ASN A 23 44.37 101.01 -9.46
N VAL A 24 44.59 100.42 -8.27
CA VAL A 24 45.46 100.92 -7.19
C VAL A 24 46.86 101.29 -7.70
N ASN A 25 47.37 100.58 -8.72
CA ASN A 25 48.67 100.85 -9.33
C ASN A 25 48.76 102.21 -10.06
N ALA A 26 47.65 102.71 -10.63
CA ALA A 26 47.65 104.00 -11.32
C ALA A 26 47.74 105.16 -10.32
N ILE A 27 47.07 105.03 -9.17
CA ILE A 27 47.10 106.03 -8.09
C ILE A 27 48.46 106.01 -7.38
N ALA A 28 49.00 104.83 -7.09
CA ALA A 28 50.34 104.68 -6.50
C ALA A 28 51.44 105.24 -7.43
N SER A 29 51.34 105.00 -8.74
CA SER A 29 52.31 105.54 -9.72
C SER A 29 52.26 107.06 -9.82
N ALA A 30 51.07 107.67 -9.71
CA ALA A 30 50.92 109.13 -9.73
C ALA A 30 51.52 109.79 -8.48
N ILE A 31 51.45 109.14 -7.32
CA ILE A 31 52.01 109.63 -6.06
C ILE A 31 53.55 109.53 -6.08
N VAL A 32 54.10 108.39 -6.51
CA VAL A 32 55.56 108.21 -6.64
C VAL A 32 56.16 109.15 -7.69
N ALA A 33 55.45 109.41 -8.80
CA ALA A 33 55.88 110.38 -9.80
C ALA A 33 55.91 111.82 -9.26
N ARG A 34 55.06 112.17 -8.30
CA ARG A 34 55.00 113.50 -7.69
C ARG A 34 56.11 113.71 -6.65
N GLU A 35 56.41 112.69 -5.85
CA GLU A 35 57.47 112.71 -4.84
C GLU A 35 58.89 112.74 -5.46
N SER A 36 59.03 112.13 -6.65
CA SER A 36 60.28 112.16 -7.42
C SER A 36 60.67 113.55 -7.98
N THR A 37 59.77 114.54 -7.94
CA THR A 37 60.05 115.89 -8.48
C THR A 37 60.63 116.88 -7.47
N LEU A 38 60.69 116.53 -6.17
CA LEU A 38 61.21 117.42 -5.12
C LEU A 38 62.71 117.26 -4.83
N HIS A 39 63.35 116.19 -5.30
CA HIS A 39 64.79 115.97 -5.06
C HIS A 39 65.58 115.80 -6.37
N ASN A 40 66.37 116.83 -6.66
CA ASN A 40 67.50 116.87 -7.60
C ASN A 40 67.23 117.00 -9.11
N VAL A 41 67.29 118.26 -9.57
CA VAL A 41 67.82 118.63 -10.91
C VAL A 41 69.01 119.60 -10.76
N SER A 42 70.22 119.07 -10.98
CA SER A 42 71.31 119.70 -11.76
C SER A 42 72.40 118.63 -12.00
N GLY A 43 72.70 118.14 -13.21
CA GLY A 43 72.13 118.41 -14.52
C GLY A 43 72.76 117.53 -15.62
N SER A 44 72.34 117.81 -16.87
CA SER A 44 72.87 117.37 -18.19
C SER A 44 72.38 116.00 -18.70
N SER A 45 71.87 115.80 -19.93
CA SER A 45 71.88 116.64 -21.14
C SER A 45 70.85 116.18 -22.20
N ARG A 46 70.44 117.15 -23.04
CA ARG A 46 70.06 117.10 -24.48
C ARG A 46 68.59 116.94 -24.96
N ARG A 47 68.21 118.01 -25.70
CA ARG A 47 67.31 118.14 -26.89
C ARG A 47 65.80 118.23 -26.58
N ARG A 48 64.99 119.11 -27.17
CA ARG A 48 65.10 120.22 -28.16
C ARG A 48 63.67 120.83 -28.29
N ALA A 49 63.58 122.14 -28.55
CA ALA A 49 62.41 122.92 -29.02
C ALA A 49 61.31 123.24 -27.95
N SER A 50 61.14 124.48 -27.44
CA SER A 50 60.65 125.75 -28.06
C SER A 50 59.15 125.68 -28.35
N PHE A 51 58.22 126.52 -27.86
CA PHE A 51 58.16 127.99 -27.71
C PHE A 51 56.92 128.36 -26.82
N THR A 52 57.05 129.39 -25.96
CA THR A 52 56.08 130.46 -25.55
C THR A 52 54.61 130.14 -25.20
N THR A 53 53.88 130.76 -24.26
CA THR A 53 54.02 131.88 -23.29
C THR A 53 52.70 131.92 -22.50
N ASN A 54 52.72 132.07 -21.17
CA ASN A 54 52.03 133.14 -20.43
C ASN A 54 51.97 132.88 -18.91
N ASP A 55 52.58 133.84 -18.23
CA ASP A 55 52.36 134.39 -16.90
C ASP A 55 50.94 134.23 -16.30
N THR A 56 50.84 133.81 -15.03
CA THR A 56 50.46 134.68 -13.90
C THR A 56 50.53 133.90 -12.58
N ALA A 57 51.14 134.52 -11.58
CA ALA A 57 51.24 134.06 -10.19
C ALA A 57 49.87 133.99 -9.49
N THR A 58 49.71 133.11 -8.50
CA THR A 58 49.49 133.44 -7.07
C THR A 58 49.30 132.19 -6.20
N ASN A 59 50.04 132.16 -5.09
CA ASN A 59 49.95 131.33 -3.88
C ASN A 59 48.58 130.67 -3.55
N GLU A 60 48.46 129.34 -3.62
CA GLU A 60 47.52 128.51 -2.82
C GLU A 60 47.97 127.02 -2.82
N ASP A 61 48.96 126.61 -2.01
CA ASP A 61 49.44 125.21 -1.98
C ASP A 61 49.59 124.64 -0.54
N SER A 62 48.76 125.11 0.41
CA SER A 62 48.82 124.66 1.82
C SER A 62 47.68 123.74 2.27
N ASP A 63 46.62 123.53 1.47
CA ASP A 63 45.40 122.81 1.91
C ASP A 63 45.29 121.35 1.42
N GLY A 64 46.10 120.94 0.43
CA GLY A 64 46.04 119.59 -0.15
C GLY A 64 46.74 118.50 0.66
N LEU A 65 47.67 118.85 1.54
CA LEU A 65 48.51 117.88 2.26
C LEU A 65 47.77 117.26 3.46
N SER A 66 46.96 118.05 4.17
CA SER A 66 46.19 117.56 5.34
C SER A 66 44.99 116.68 4.96
N GLN A 67 44.39 116.85 3.78
CA GLN A 67 43.30 115.99 3.32
C GLN A 67 43.79 114.61 2.85
N LEU A 68 45.00 114.55 2.26
CA LEU A 68 45.63 113.30 1.84
C LEU A 68 46.12 112.49 3.03
N GLU A 69 46.74 113.13 4.04
CA GLU A 69 47.10 112.46 5.30
C GLU A 69 45.88 111.90 6.01
N GLN A 70 44.80 112.67 6.13
CA GLN A 70 43.56 112.16 6.72
C GLN A 70 42.90 111.03 5.91
N PHE A 71 43.07 111.02 4.59
CA PHE A 71 42.51 109.97 3.74
C PHE A 71 43.32 108.67 3.83
N VAL A 72 44.65 108.77 3.85
CA VAL A 72 45.55 107.64 4.07
C VAL A 72 45.37 107.08 5.48
N GLU A 73 45.23 107.93 6.49
CA GLU A 73 44.99 107.51 7.88
C GLU A 73 43.62 106.85 8.05
N ARG A 74 42.58 107.30 7.33
CA ARG A 74 41.27 106.63 7.32
C ARG A 74 41.30 105.31 6.55
N LEU A 75 42.02 105.22 5.44
CA LEU A 75 42.19 103.97 4.68
C LEU A 75 43.00 102.95 5.49
N ASP A 76 44.07 103.39 6.16
CA ASP A 76 44.87 102.55 7.04
C ASP A 76 44.06 102.07 8.26
N ASN A 77 43.23 102.95 8.86
CA ASN A 77 42.28 102.54 9.90
C ASN A 77 41.21 101.56 9.38
N ALA A 78 40.70 101.76 8.15
CA ALA A 78 39.70 100.85 7.56
C ALA A 78 40.32 99.49 7.22
N VAL A 79 41.54 99.47 6.67
CA VAL A 79 42.30 98.25 6.39
C VAL A 79 42.62 97.54 7.69
N GLN A 80 43.16 98.20 8.70
CA GLN A 80 43.42 97.62 10.01
C GLN A 80 42.14 97.10 10.67
N ARG A 81 40.99 97.76 10.46
CA ARG A 81 39.70 97.29 10.99
C ARG A 81 39.19 96.06 10.25
N ILE A 82 39.35 95.99 8.93
CA ILE A 82 39.03 94.79 8.15
C ILE A 82 39.97 93.64 8.53
N ASP A 83 41.27 93.92 8.64
CA ASP A 83 42.28 92.93 9.00
C ASP A 83 42.07 92.39 10.42
N ARG A 84 41.65 93.27 11.35
CA ARG A 84 41.23 92.88 12.69
C ARG A 84 39.98 92.01 12.67
N VAL A 85 38.96 92.36 11.89
CA VAL A 85 37.71 91.57 11.81
C VAL A 85 37.93 90.24 11.10
N ILE A 86 38.78 90.19 10.07
CA ILE A 86 39.18 88.94 9.40
C ILE A 86 40.00 88.08 10.36
N SER A 87 40.95 88.65 11.08
CA SER A 87 41.76 87.93 12.08
C SER A 87 40.92 87.45 13.27
N GLU A 88 39.92 88.22 13.67
CA GLU A 88 38.97 87.87 14.74
C GLU A 88 38.03 86.76 14.28
N HIS A 89 37.50 86.82 13.05
CA HIS A 89 36.62 85.79 12.50
C HIS A 89 37.37 84.50 12.13
N ILE A 90 38.58 84.60 11.58
CA ILE A 90 39.47 83.46 11.36
C ILE A 90 39.91 82.92 12.74
N GLY A 91 40.27 83.76 13.70
CA GLY A 91 40.63 83.33 15.05
C GLY A 91 39.50 82.58 15.76
N GLU A 92 38.26 83.06 15.62
CA GLU A 92 37.07 82.43 16.22
C GLU A 92 36.66 81.13 15.51
N HIS A 93 36.72 81.05 14.17
CA HIS A 93 36.26 79.86 13.42
C HIS A 93 37.37 78.88 13.02
N TYR A 94 38.66 79.23 13.10
CA TYR A 94 39.77 78.32 12.75
C TYR A 94 39.86 77.15 13.71
N ALA A 95 39.59 77.37 15.00
CA ALA A 95 39.48 76.29 15.98
C ALA A 95 38.36 75.31 15.62
N THR A 96 37.21 75.83 15.19
CA THR A 96 36.04 75.02 14.80
C THR A 96 36.26 74.30 13.47
N LEU A 97 36.93 74.92 12.50
CA LEU A 97 37.28 74.31 11.22
C LEU A 97 38.34 73.22 11.38
N LEU A 98 39.33 73.42 12.25
CA LEU A 98 40.34 72.41 12.55
C LEU A 98 39.73 71.22 13.30
N ASP A 99 38.81 71.48 14.24
CA ASP A 99 38.04 70.45 14.95
C ASP A 99 37.13 69.67 13.99
N GLN A 100 36.45 70.35 13.07
CA GLN A 100 35.66 69.70 12.03
C GLN A 100 36.52 68.86 11.07
N VAL A 101 37.68 69.36 10.64
CA VAL A 101 38.62 68.59 9.80
C VAL A 101 39.20 67.40 10.57
N SER A 102 39.53 67.57 11.86
CA SER A 102 39.95 66.47 12.74
C SER A 102 38.85 65.42 12.88
N SER A 103 37.60 65.84 13.08
CA SER A 103 36.45 64.93 13.17
C SER A 103 36.19 64.17 11.87
N VAL A 104 36.49 64.78 10.72
CA VAL A 104 36.36 64.14 9.40
C VAL A 104 37.50 63.15 9.16
N ASP A 105 38.72 63.46 9.61
CA ASP A 105 39.86 62.55 9.57
C ASP A 105 39.62 61.35 10.51
N GLU A 106 39.14 61.61 11.72
CA GLU A 106 38.68 60.57 12.65
C GLU A 106 37.55 59.73 12.03
N LEU A 107 36.56 60.35 11.39
CA LEU A 107 35.49 59.61 10.71
C LEU A 107 36.03 58.77 9.56
N GLN A 108 36.99 59.28 8.80
CA GLN A 108 37.64 58.54 7.73
C GLN A 108 38.41 57.34 8.27
N ASP A 109 39.11 57.48 9.39
CA ASP A 109 39.78 56.37 10.09
C ASP A 109 38.77 55.34 10.61
N HIS A 110 37.65 55.77 11.18
CA HIS A 110 36.55 54.87 11.57
C HIS A 110 35.94 54.16 10.36
N VAL A 111 35.75 54.84 9.23
CA VAL A 111 35.24 54.24 7.99
C VAL A 111 36.25 53.25 7.41
N MET A 112 37.55 53.56 7.43
CA MET A 112 38.59 52.61 7.01
C MET A 112 38.65 51.40 7.94
N SER A 113 38.54 51.62 9.25
CA SER A 113 38.47 50.56 10.27
C SER A 113 37.23 49.68 10.06
N VAL A 114 36.06 50.27 9.85
CA VAL A 114 34.80 49.57 9.54
C VAL A 114 34.90 48.83 8.21
N GLN A 115 35.47 49.43 7.17
CA GLN A 115 35.63 48.77 5.88
C GLN A 115 36.60 47.58 5.97
N SER A 116 37.65 47.69 6.80
CA SER A 116 38.55 46.57 7.09
C SER A 116 37.84 45.47 7.88
N SER A 117 37.05 45.85 8.89
CA SER A 117 36.26 44.93 9.73
C SER A 117 35.18 44.23 8.93
N VAL A 118 34.52 44.93 8.00
CA VAL A 118 33.54 44.35 7.07
C VAL A 118 34.22 43.41 6.08
N ARG A 119 35.42 43.74 5.59
CA ARG A 119 36.21 42.83 4.74
C ARG A 119 36.62 41.57 5.50
N GLN A 120 37.10 41.70 6.73
CA GLN A 120 37.41 40.57 7.61
C GLN A 120 36.17 39.74 7.93
N MET A 121 35.04 40.39 8.24
CA MET A 121 33.77 39.71 8.49
C MET A 121 33.27 38.97 7.25
N LYS A 122 33.36 39.57 6.06
CA LYS A 122 33.03 38.89 4.79
C LYS A 122 33.92 37.67 4.56
N GLN A 123 35.21 37.79 4.84
CA GLN A 123 36.14 36.66 4.72
C GLN A 123 35.80 35.56 5.75
N SER A 124 35.53 35.90 7.00
CA SER A 124 35.08 34.96 8.03
C SER A 124 33.76 34.30 7.67
N VAL A 125 32.80 35.03 7.08
CA VAL A 125 31.53 34.46 6.61
C VAL A 125 31.77 33.46 5.48
N HIS A 126 32.63 33.76 4.52
CA HIS A 126 32.97 32.79 3.46
C HIS A 126 33.70 31.56 4.01
N LEU A 127 34.57 31.72 5.01
CA LEU A 127 35.22 30.60 5.68
C LEU A 127 34.18 29.73 6.41
N VAL A 128 33.28 30.34 7.19
CA VAL A 128 32.18 29.63 7.86
C VAL A 128 31.27 28.95 6.83
N GLU A 129 30.92 29.62 5.73
CA GLU A 129 30.09 29.03 4.66
C GLU A 129 30.77 27.81 4.04
N SER A 130 32.08 27.90 3.78
CA SER A 130 32.86 26.78 3.23
C SER A 130 32.96 25.61 4.22
N GLN A 131 33.18 25.89 5.50
CA GLN A 131 33.28 24.89 6.55
C GLN A 131 31.93 24.23 6.79
N VAL A 132 30.83 24.99 6.85
CA VAL A 132 29.48 24.44 6.99
C VAL A 132 29.11 23.57 5.79
N ARG A 133 29.52 23.96 4.57
CA ARG A 133 29.32 23.14 3.37
C ARG A 133 30.06 21.82 3.47
N GLU A 134 31.35 21.85 3.81
CA GLU A 134 32.17 20.65 3.99
C GLU A 134 31.55 19.70 5.03
N GLN A 135 31.20 20.23 6.21
CA GLN A 135 30.57 19.44 7.28
C GLN A 135 29.21 18.85 6.84
N HIS A 136 28.43 19.57 6.04
CA HIS A 136 27.18 19.06 5.49
C HIS A 136 27.41 17.93 4.48
N GLU A 137 28.45 18.01 3.65
CA GLU A 137 28.81 16.92 2.73
C GLU A 137 29.30 15.68 3.48
N GLU A 138 30.16 15.85 4.48
CA GLU A 138 30.61 14.76 5.34
C GLU A 138 29.44 14.08 6.08
N LEU A 139 28.50 14.89 6.60
CA LEU A 139 27.29 14.39 7.26
C LEU A 139 26.40 13.63 6.27
N ARG A 140 26.20 14.16 5.06
CA ARG A 140 25.42 13.48 4.00
C ARG A 140 26.04 12.13 3.66
N ASP A 141 27.35 12.06 3.51
CA ASP A 141 28.07 10.82 3.19
C ASP A 141 28.05 9.83 4.36
N ALA A 142 28.13 10.32 5.61
CA ALA A 142 27.97 9.51 6.80
C ALA A 142 26.55 8.92 6.92
N ILE A 143 25.51 9.74 6.65
CA ILE A 143 24.11 9.29 6.62
C ILE A 143 23.92 8.22 5.53
N GLN A 144 24.50 8.42 4.34
CA GLN A 144 24.40 7.42 3.27
C GLN A 144 25.11 6.11 3.64
N ARG A 145 26.29 6.18 4.26
CA ARG A 145 26.98 5.00 4.79
C ARG A 145 26.14 4.28 5.84
N TYR A 146 25.50 5.02 6.76
CA TYR A 146 24.63 4.43 7.76
C TYR A 146 23.43 3.70 7.13
N ARG A 147 22.75 4.34 6.16
CA ARG A 147 21.63 3.70 5.41
C ARG A 147 22.06 2.43 4.69
N ASN A 148 23.24 2.43 4.06
CA ASN A 148 23.76 1.25 3.39
C ASN A 148 24.05 0.10 4.38
N VAL A 149 24.58 0.43 5.56
CA VAL A 149 24.83 -0.56 6.63
C VAL A 149 23.53 -1.09 7.22
N GLU A 150 22.53 -0.23 7.42
CA GLU A 150 21.19 -0.62 7.88
C GLU A 150 20.54 -1.60 6.91
N GLN A 151 20.51 -1.26 5.61
CA GLN A 151 19.99 -2.13 4.55
C GLN A 151 20.74 -3.47 4.47
N CYS A 152 22.08 -3.44 4.55
CA CYS A 152 22.89 -4.66 4.58
C CYS A 152 22.55 -5.50 5.81
N GLY A 153 22.37 -4.86 6.97
CA GLY A 153 21.95 -5.52 8.21
C GLY A 153 20.59 -6.19 8.09
N ASP A 154 19.62 -5.55 7.44
CA ASP A 154 18.30 -6.13 7.16
C ASP A 154 18.39 -7.35 6.27
N ILE A 155 19.14 -7.25 5.15
CA ILE A 155 19.34 -8.38 4.24
C ILE A 155 20.02 -9.54 4.97
N VAL A 156 21.07 -9.29 5.76
CA VAL A 156 21.76 -10.34 6.54
C VAL A 156 20.82 -10.99 7.55
N ARG A 157 19.97 -10.22 8.25
CA ARG A 157 18.95 -10.77 9.15
C ARG A 157 17.96 -11.65 8.41
N GLN A 158 17.47 -11.22 7.24
CA GLN A 158 16.56 -12.00 6.40
C GLN A 158 17.22 -13.29 5.90
N VAL A 159 18.49 -13.23 5.47
CA VAL A 159 19.26 -14.41 5.03
C VAL A 159 19.46 -15.40 6.18
N LEU A 160 19.84 -14.92 7.37
CA LEU A 160 19.99 -15.77 8.54
C LEU A 160 18.66 -16.44 8.91
N ARG A 161 17.56 -15.69 8.89
CA ARG A 161 16.22 -16.22 9.14
C ARG A 161 15.83 -17.26 8.10
N PHE A 162 16.03 -16.97 6.81
CA PHE A 162 15.78 -17.92 5.72
C PHE A 162 16.62 -19.19 5.87
N GLN A 163 17.89 -19.06 6.26
CA GLN A 163 18.75 -20.22 6.50
C GLN A 163 18.25 -21.08 7.66
N GLN A 164 17.88 -20.48 8.79
CA GLN A 164 17.31 -21.20 9.94
C GLN A 164 16.01 -21.93 9.55
N LEU A 165 15.12 -21.27 8.81
CA LEU A 165 13.88 -21.86 8.32
C LEU A 165 14.16 -22.99 7.33
N SER A 166 15.09 -22.78 6.40
CA SER A 166 15.47 -23.80 5.42
C SER A 166 16.10 -25.01 6.07
N ASP A 167 16.97 -24.82 7.08
CA ASP A 167 17.60 -25.93 7.78
C ASP A 167 16.57 -26.71 8.63
N ARG A 168 15.55 -26.02 9.17
CA ARG A 168 14.41 -26.67 9.83
C ARG A 168 13.55 -27.48 8.87
N VAL A 169 13.23 -26.94 7.68
CA VAL A 169 12.42 -27.64 6.67
C VAL A 169 13.18 -28.83 6.09
N LEU A 170 14.49 -28.67 5.83
CA LEU A 170 15.33 -29.73 5.26
C LEU A 170 15.71 -30.80 6.30
N GLY A 171 15.89 -30.40 7.56
CA GLY A 171 16.21 -31.28 8.68
C GLY A 171 15.00 -31.92 9.36
N SER A 172 13.78 -31.68 8.87
CA SER A 172 12.56 -32.32 9.38
C SER A 172 12.53 -33.81 9.01
N GLU A 173 12.00 -34.62 9.92
CA GLU A 173 11.85 -36.08 9.77
C GLU A 173 10.90 -36.44 8.62
N LEU A 174 10.12 -35.47 8.11
CA LEU A 174 9.34 -35.61 6.88
C LEU A 174 10.18 -35.93 5.61
N ASN A 175 11.49 -35.66 5.63
CA ASN A 175 12.39 -36.08 4.55
C ASN A 175 12.90 -37.52 4.70
N GLN A 176 12.77 -38.12 5.89
CA GLN A 176 13.23 -39.49 6.20
C GLN A 176 12.11 -40.52 6.04
N VAL A 177 11.15 -40.27 5.13
CA VAL A 177 10.17 -41.28 4.71
C VAL A 177 10.85 -42.26 3.75
N ASP A 178 11.83 -43.01 4.27
CA ASP A 178 12.27 -44.27 3.68
C ASP A 178 11.76 -45.41 4.58
N ALA A 179 11.17 -46.41 3.94
CA ALA A 179 10.12 -47.31 4.44
C ALA A 179 10.53 -48.31 5.56
N THR A 180 11.58 -48.06 6.35
CA THR A 180 12.17 -49.06 7.26
C THR A 180 11.84 -48.90 8.75
N SER A 181 11.18 -47.83 9.17
CA SER A 181 10.88 -47.61 10.60
C SER A 181 9.44 -47.98 11.02
N MET A 182 8.62 -48.42 10.07
CA MET A 182 7.16 -48.57 10.26
C MET A 182 6.72 -49.93 10.82
N GLU A 183 7.60 -50.93 10.89
CA GLU A 183 7.20 -52.30 11.30
C GLU A 183 7.36 -52.62 12.80
N VAL A 184 8.05 -51.81 13.62
CA VAL A 184 8.44 -52.24 14.98
C VAL A 184 7.62 -51.61 16.13
N MET A 185 6.76 -50.62 15.88
CA MET A 185 6.17 -49.82 16.98
C MET A 185 4.65 -49.61 16.88
N VAL A 186 3.90 -50.60 16.41
CA VAL A 186 2.47 -50.46 16.06
C VAL A 186 1.50 -50.56 17.26
N GLU A 187 1.88 -51.10 18.43
CA GLU A 187 0.83 -51.58 19.35
C GLU A 187 0.51 -50.75 20.61
N THR A 188 1.16 -49.62 20.93
CA THR A 188 0.73 -48.86 22.14
C THR A 188 0.98 -47.34 22.16
N GLY A 189 1.49 -46.75 21.07
CA GLY A 189 1.88 -45.32 21.02
C GLY A 189 1.34 -44.51 19.84
N SER A 190 0.41 -45.06 19.04
CA SER A 190 0.07 -44.49 17.72
C SER A 190 -0.57 -43.10 17.76
N SER A 191 -1.43 -42.80 18.74
CA SER A 191 -2.11 -41.49 18.82
C SER A 191 -1.13 -40.34 19.13
N LEU A 192 -0.20 -40.54 20.08
CA LEU A 192 0.78 -39.51 20.46
C LEU A 192 1.80 -39.28 19.34
N MET A 193 2.11 -40.33 18.57
CA MET A 193 3.01 -40.24 17.43
C MET A 193 2.34 -39.52 16.25
N GLU A 194 1.05 -39.74 16.01
CA GLU A 194 0.29 -39.01 14.99
C GLU A 194 0.14 -37.53 15.34
N ASP A 195 -0.17 -37.19 16.60
CA ASP A 195 -0.23 -35.81 17.07
C ASP A 195 1.15 -35.11 16.95
N ALA A 196 2.24 -35.82 17.23
CA ALA A 196 3.60 -35.27 17.07
C ALA A 196 3.94 -35.02 15.60
N ARG A 197 3.61 -35.96 14.71
CA ARG A 197 3.79 -35.84 13.26
C ARG A 197 2.98 -34.68 12.69
N GLN A 198 1.73 -34.55 13.12
CA GLN A 198 0.84 -33.47 12.72
C GLN A 198 1.33 -32.10 13.19
N ASN A 199 1.81 -32.00 14.43
CA ASN A 199 2.44 -30.79 14.94
C ASN A 199 3.71 -30.43 14.16
N GLU A 200 4.53 -31.42 13.79
CA GLU A 200 5.71 -31.22 12.95
C GLU A 200 5.32 -30.67 11.57
N MET A 201 4.31 -31.26 10.92
CA MET A 201 3.78 -30.79 9.64
C MET A 201 3.27 -29.35 9.70
N ALA A 202 2.51 -29.00 10.74
CA ALA A 202 2.03 -27.62 10.94
C ALA A 202 3.20 -26.64 11.12
N SER A 203 4.21 -27.05 11.88
CA SER A 203 5.45 -26.28 12.10
C SER A 203 6.24 -26.06 10.79
N VAL A 204 6.37 -27.11 9.97
CA VAL A 204 7.05 -27.06 8.67
C VAL A 204 6.26 -26.20 7.70
N ALA A 205 4.94 -26.31 7.68
CA ALA A 205 4.07 -25.47 6.86
C ALA A 205 4.22 -23.97 7.18
N LEU A 206 4.26 -23.60 8.46
CA LEU A 206 4.54 -22.23 8.88
C LEU A 206 5.92 -21.75 8.45
N ALA A 207 6.94 -22.61 8.59
CA ALA A 207 8.30 -22.27 8.14
C ALA A 207 8.35 -22.04 6.62
N ILE A 208 7.69 -22.89 5.83
CA ILE A 208 7.58 -22.72 4.36
C ILE A 208 6.84 -21.43 4.02
N ARG A 209 5.74 -21.12 4.71
CA ARG A 209 4.98 -19.89 4.50
C ARG A 209 5.81 -18.65 4.77
N GLU A 210 6.54 -18.64 5.87
CA GLU A 210 7.43 -17.54 6.23
C GLU A 210 8.57 -17.40 5.20
N MET A 211 9.14 -18.50 4.73
CA MET A 211 10.15 -18.49 3.66
C MET A 211 9.58 -17.90 2.36
N GLU A 212 8.38 -18.30 1.92
CA GLU A 212 7.76 -17.72 0.73
C GLU A 212 7.42 -16.23 0.91
N MET A 213 7.11 -15.77 2.13
CA MET A 213 6.94 -14.34 2.41
C MET A 213 8.26 -13.56 2.28
N LEU A 214 9.38 -14.12 2.75
CA LEU A 214 10.71 -13.49 2.61
C LEU A 214 11.18 -13.43 1.15
N VAL A 215 10.79 -14.41 0.34
CA VAL A 215 11.17 -14.53 -1.08
C VAL A 215 10.33 -13.63 -2.00
N GLN A 216 9.32 -12.91 -1.49
CA GLN A 216 8.54 -11.96 -2.29
C GLN A 216 9.36 -10.76 -2.82
N ASP A 217 10.46 -10.38 -2.17
CA ASP A 217 11.40 -9.39 -2.73
C ASP A 217 12.29 -10.06 -3.77
N GLU A 218 12.14 -9.68 -5.04
CA GLU A 218 12.91 -10.23 -6.18
C GLU A 218 14.43 -10.19 -5.93
N ARG A 219 14.91 -9.14 -5.26
CA ARG A 219 16.34 -8.97 -4.94
C ARG A 219 16.84 -10.00 -3.92
N PHE A 220 15.94 -10.51 -3.08
CA PHE A 220 16.25 -11.55 -2.10
C PHE A 220 16.25 -12.94 -2.73
N GLU A 221 15.33 -13.21 -3.67
CA GLU A 221 15.30 -14.48 -4.43
C GLU A 221 16.56 -14.67 -5.26
N GLU A 222 17.11 -13.59 -5.82
CA GLU A 222 18.30 -13.64 -6.66
C GLU A 222 19.58 -14.05 -5.91
N LEU A 223 19.60 -13.91 -4.59
CA LEU A 223 20.78 -14.21 -3.77
C LEU A 223 21.17 -15.69 -3.88
N SER A 224 22.45 -15.98 -4.11
CA SER A 224 22.96 -17.34 -4.36
C SER A 224 22.62 -18.33 -3.24
N VAL A 225 22.66 -17.89 -1.98
CA VAL A 225 22.32 -18.71 -0.79
C VAL A 225 20.85 -19.12 -0.81
N VAL A 226 19.96 -18.20 -1.18
CA VAL A 226 18.51 -18.42 -1.25
C VAL A 226 18.19 -19.29 -2.46
N ARG A 227 18.69 -18.92 -3.64
CA ARG A 227 18.51 -19.65 -4.90
C ARG A 227 18.95 -21.11 -4.83
N ALA A 228 19.99 -21.43 -4.07
CA ALA A 228 20.47 -22.80 -3.92
C ALA A 228 19.51 -23.70 -3.12
N LYS A 229 18.90 -23.17 -2.05
CA LYS A 229 18.02 -23.97 -1.15
C LYS A 229 16.55 -23.92 -1.54
N LEU A 230 16.11 -22.84 -2.19
CA LEU A 230 14.71 -22.58 -2.54
C LEU A 230 14.03 -23.74 -3.32
N PRO A 231 14.64 -24.37 -4.35
CA PRO A 231 14.01 -25.47 -5.07
C PRO A 231 13.73 -26.70 -4.19
N ALA A 232 14.65 -27.02 -3.27
CA ALA A 232 14.49 -28.14 -2.35
C ALA A 232 13.35 -27.88 -1.35
N THR A 233 13.29 -26.66 -0.79
CA THR A 233 12.19 -26.24 0.09
C THR A 233 10.84 -26.26 -0.63
N ARG A 234 10.77 -25.72 -1.86
CA ARG A 234 9.53 -25.75 -2.67
C ARG A 234 9.10 -27.18 -2.98
N LYS A 235 10.04 -28.08 -3.29
CA LYS A 235 9.74 -29.51 -3.49
C LYS A 235 9.10 -30.13 -2.24
N ILE A 236 9.66 -29.88 -1.05
CA ILE A 236 9.07 -30.35 0.22
C ILE A 236 7.67 -29.77 0.41
N GLY A 237 7.49 -28.47 0.16
CA GLY A 237 6.17 -27.83 0.21
C GLY A 237 5.15 -28.49 -0.72
N THR A 238 5.53 -28.84 -1.95
CA THR A 238 4.64 -29.55 -2.87
C THR A 238 4.32 -30.98 -2.42
N ASN A 239 5.27 -31.68 -1.81
CA ASN A 239 5.05 -33.01 -1.26
C ASN A 239 4.13 -32.97 -0.04
N LEU A 240 4.37 -32.04 0.88
CA LEU A 240 3.52 -31.81 2.04
C LEU A 240 2.09 -31.46 1.63
N LYS A 241 1.91 -30.55 0.66
CA LYS A 241 0.58 -30.25 0.09
C LYS A 241 -0.11 -31.50 -0.45
N ARG A 242 0.62 -32.37 -1.15
CA ARG A 242 0.06 -33.62 -1.71
C ARG A 242 -0.35 -34.59 -0.60
N GLU A 243 0.49 -34.77 0.41
CA GLU A 243 0.23 -35.65 1.54
C GLU A 243 -0.96 -35.17 2.37
N VAL A 244 -0.99 -33.88 2.73
CA VAL A 244 -2.08 -33.29 3.50
C VAL A 244 -3.39 -33.32 2.72
N ARG A 245 -3.37 -33.11 1.39
CA ARG A 245 -4.57 -33.29 0.54
C ARG A 245 -5.07 -34.74 0.52
N ALA A 246 -4.16 -35.72 0.48
CA ALA A 246 -4.54 -37.12 0.55
C ALA A 246 -5.12 -37.49 1.93
N ALA A 247 -4.52 -36.98 3.01
CA ALA A 247 -5.03 -37.11 4.36
C ALA A 247 -6.41 -36.45 4.53
N LEU A 248 -6.61 -35.26 3.95
CA LEU A 248 -7.89 -34.57 3.93
C LEU A 248 -8.96 -35.39 3.19
N ARG A 249 -8.64 -35.96 2.03
CA ARG A 249 -9.59 -36.81 1.30
C ARG A 249 -10.01 -38.02 2.13
N SER A 250 -9.04 -38.71 2.74
CA SER A 250 -9.30 -39.84 3.63
C SER A 250 -10.11 -39.44 4.88
N SER A 251 -9.84 -38.27 5.47
CA SER A 251 -10.57 -37.80 6.65
C SER A 251 -12.00 -37.36 6.33
N ILE A 252 -12.23 -36.77 5.15
CA ILE A 252 -13.57 -36.49 4.61
C ILE A 252 -14.31 -37.81 4.40
N GLU A 253 -13.67 -38.81 3.77
CA GLU A 253 -14.28 -40.12 3.52
C GLU A 253 -14.74 -40.82 4.80
N ASN A 254 -13.91 -40.74 5.84
CA ASN A 254 -14.16 -41.34 7.16
C ASN A 254 -15.01 -40.45 8.10
N LEU A 255 -15.43 -39.26 7.67
CA LEU A 255 -16.20 -38.29 8.47
C LEU A 255 -15.51 -37.86 9.78
N SER A 256 -14.17 -37.94 9.85
CA SER A 256 -13.40 -37.62 11.06
C SER A 256 -13.21 -36.11 11.23
N GLN A 257 -13.94 -35.50 12.16
CA GLN A 257 -13.89 -34.04 12.37
C GLN A 257 -12.50 -33.54 12.81
N ALA A 258 -11.81 -34.26 13.71
CA ALA A 258 -10.49 -33.87 14.19
C ALA A 258 -9.48 -33.83 13.04
N ASN A 259 -9.36 -34.94 12.30
CA ASN A 259 -8.42 -35.06 11.19
C ASN A 259 -8.72 -34.10 10.03
N VAL A 260 -10.00 -33.77 9.79
CA VAL A 260 -10.38 -32.73 8.81
C VAL A 260 -9.89 -31.37 9.30
N GLY A 261 -10.10 -31.00 10.56
CA GLY A 261 -9.64 -29.73 11.13
C GLY A 261 -8.12 -29.59 11.06
N ASP A 262 -7.41 -30.64 11.45
CA ASP A 262 -5.95 -30.73 11.43
C ASP A 262 -5.36 -30.54 10.02
N ALA A 263 -5.92 -31.23 9.03
CA ALA A 263 -5.48 -31.08 7.64
C ALA A 263 -5.79 -29.68 7.09
N LEU A 264 -6.97 -29.12 7.39
CA LEU A 264 -7.35 -27.77 6.99
C LEU A 264 -6.45 -26.70 7.63
N GLN A 265 -6.02 -26.90 8.88
CA GLN A 265 -5.09 -25.99 9.55
C GLN A 265 -3.73 -25.95 8.85
N ILE A 266 -3.17 -27.11 8.49
CA ILE A 266 -1.91 -27.15 7.72
C ILE A 266 -2.08 -26.47 6.36
N LEU A 267 -3.19 -26.73 5.66
CA LEU A 267 -3.48 -26.12 4.35
C LEU A 267 -3.64 -24.60 4.43
N PHE A 268 -4.20 -24.10 5.53
CA PHE A 268 -4.26 -22.67 5.83
C PHE A 268 -2.85 -22.09 5.98
N TYR A 269 -1.97 -22.74 6.76
CA TYR A 269 -0.58 -22.29 6.89
C TYR A 269 0.16 -22.31 5.54
N LEU A 270 -0.10 -23.28 4.68
CA LEU A 270 0.47 -23.33 3.32
C LEU A 270 -0.17 -22.35 2.32
N GLY A 271 -1.21 -21.61 2.72
CA GLY A 271 -1.89 -20.61 1.90
C GLY A 271 -2.73 -21.20 0.76
N ASP A 272 -3.22 -22.44 0.91
CA ASP A 272 -3.91 -23.19 -0.16
C ASP A 272 -5.32 -23.65 0.27
N LEU A 273 -5.87 -23.03 1.31
CA LEU A 273 -7.13 -23.45 1.94
C LEU A 273 -8.33 -23.37 0.97
N ALA A 274 -8.58 -22.19 0.39
CA ALA A 274 -9.76 -21.95 -0.45
C ALA A 274 -9.79 -22.83 -1.70
N THR A 275 -8.67 -22.86 -2.42
CA THR A 275 -8.47 -23.75 -3.57
C THR A 275 -8.66 -25.20 -3.19
N THR A 276 -8.04 -25.67 -2.11
CA THR A 276 -8.14 -27.08 -1.71
C THR A 276 -9.54 -27.46 -1.21
N ALA A 277 -10.25 -26.58 -0.52
CA ALA A 277 -11.63 -26.82 -0.08
C ALA A 277 -12.58 -27.00 -1.29
N GLN A 278 -12.49 -26.11 -2.28
CA GLN A 278 -13.28 -26.21 -3.52
C GLN A 278 -12.92 -27.46 -4.33
N PHE A 279 -11.63 -27.78 -4.47
CA PHE A 279 -11.20 -29.02 -5.11
C PHE A 279 -11.71 -30.26 -4.38
N SER A 280 -11.75 -30.25 -3.05
CA SER A 280 -12.25 -31.39 -2.26
C SER A 280 -13.75 -31.62 -2.49
N VAL A 281 -14.55 -30.55 -2.59
CA VAL A 281 -15.98 -30.67 -2.94
C VAL A 281 -16.14 -31.23 -4.35
N ASN A 282 -15.36 -30.73 -5.32
CA ASN A 282 -15.40 -31.24 -6.69
C ASN A 282 -14.97 -32.72 -6.80
N ASP A 283 -13.94 -33.15 -6.05
CA ASP A 283 -13.54 -34.56 -5.96
C ASP A 283 -14.69 -35.44 -5.46
N VAL A 284 -15.43 -34.98 -4.44
CA VAL A 284 -16.61 -35.68 -3.90
C VAL A 284 -17.74 -35.75 -4.93
N ILE A 285 -17.98 -34.68 -5.71
CA ILE A 285 -18.97 -34.67 -6.80
C ILE A 285 -18.62 -35.70 -7.88
N GLN A 286 -17.37 -35.72 -8.33
CA GLN A 286 -16.91 -36.65 -9.38
C GLN A 286 -17.01 -38.10 -8.92
N GLU A 287 -16.67 -38.38 -7.66
CA GLU A 287 -16.78 -39.72 -7.10
C GLU A 287 -18.25 -40.14 -6.90
N LEU A 288 -19.13 -39.21 -6.51
CA LEU A 288 -20.58 -39.42 -6.47
C LEU A 288 -21.12 -39.75 -7.86
N GLU A 289 -20.78 -38.97 -8.89
CA GLU A 289 -21.22 -39.19 -10.26
C GLU A 289 -20.80 -40.59 -10.75
N ARG A 290 -19.53 -40.94 -10.54
CA ARG A 290 -18.98 -42.24 -10.93
C ARG A 290 -19.70 -43.40 -10.23
N LYS A 291 -19.92 -43.31 -8.92
CA LYS A 291 -20.61 -44.36 -8.14
C LYS A 291 -22.09 -44.45 -8.48
N CYS A 292 -22.79 -43.33 -8.63
CA CYS A 292 -24.20 -43.28 -9.03
C CYS A 292 -24.41 -43.87 -10.43
N THR A 293 -23.55 -43.53 -11.38
CA THR A 293 -23.59 -44.07 -12.75
C THR A 293 -23.38 -45.58 -12.76
N ALA A 294 -22.43 -46.08 -11.96
CA ALA A 294 -22.19 -47.52 -11.82
C ALA A 294 -23.40 -48.24 -11.16
N ALA A 295 -24.02 -47.62 -10.15
CA ALA A 295 -25.15 -48.18 -9.43
C ALA A 295 -26.40 -48.37 -10.32
N ILE A 296 -26.68 -47.43 -11.24
CA ILE A 296 -27.83 -47.48 -12.16
C ILE A 296 -27.36 -47.83 -13.59
N SER A 297 -26.33 -48.66 -13.73
CA SER A 297 -25.86 -49.10 -15.06
C SER A 297 -26.83 -50.10 -15.70
N GLU A 298 -26.98 -50.05 -17.03
CA GLU A 298 -27.89 -50.94 -17.77
C GLU A 298 -27.62 -52.43 -17.48
N GLU A 299 -26.34 -52.83 -17.40
CA GLU A 299 -25.91 -54.19 -17.08
C GLU A 299 -26.43 -54.68 -15.72
N LYS A 300 -26.40 -53.79 -14.72
CA LYS A 300 -26.85 -54.10 -13.35
C LYS A 300 -28.37 -54.15 -13.23
N LEU A 301 -29.09 -53.35 -14.02
CA LEU A 301 -30.55 -53.28 -14.00
C LEU A 301 -31.22 -54.38 -14.82
N VAL A 302 -30.64 -54.74 -15.98
CA VAL A 302 -31.23 -55.73 -16.91
C VAL A 302 -30.95 -57.17 -16.45
N GLY A 303 -30.00 -57.38 -15.54
CA GLY A 303 -29.62 -58.69 -15.04
C GLY A 303 -28.88 -59.49 -16.11
N SER A 304 -27.61 -59.82 -15.85
CA SER A 304 -26.88 -60.73 -16.71
C SER A 304 -27.58 -62.10 -16.70
N SER A 305 -28.23 -62.44 -17.80
CA SER A 305 -28.79 -63.76 -18.03
C SER A 305 -27.65 -64.75 -18.33
N GLY A 306 -26.90 -65.14 -17.30
CA GLY A 306 -25.81 -66.13 -17.32
C GLY A 306 -24.91 -65.89 -16.10
N THR A 307 -24.79 -66.77 -15.11
CA THR A 307 -24.43 -68.18 -15.20
C THR A 307 -24.71 -68.81 -13.82
N ASN A 308 -25.70 -69.68 -13.72
CA ASN A 308 -25.84 -70.71 -12.68
C ASN A 308 -26.97 -71.68 -13.09
N LEU A 309 -26.82 -72.27 -14.28
CA LEU A 309 -27.61 -73.43 -14.72
C LEU A 309 -26.73 -74.67 -14.67
N ASN A 310 -26.46 -75.15 -13.46
CA ASN A 310 -26.22 -76.58 -13.27
C ASN A 310 -27.59 -77.24 -13.13
N GLY A 311 -28.07 -77.82 -14.24
CA GLY A 311 -29.12 -78.83 -14.20
C GLY A 311 -30.38 -78.53 -15.01
N LEU A 312 -30.33 -78.94 -16.28
CA LEU A 312 -31.35 -79.80 -16.89
C LEU A 312 -32.76 -79.20 -17.14
N ASN A 313 -32.99 -78.70 -18.36
CA ASN A 313 -34.05 -79.16 -19.31
C ASN A 313 -34.54 -78.06 -20.25
N SER A 314 -34.16 -78.20 -21.53
CA SER A 314 -34.77 -77.55 -22.67
C SER A 314 -36.19 -78.05 -22.90
N SER A 315 -37.17 -77.15 -23.03
CA SER A 315 -38.22 -77.18 -24.07
C SER A 315 -39.28 -76.10 -23.79
N ASN A 316 -39.07 -74.92 -24.39
CA ASN A 316 -40.07 -74.19 -25.17
C ASN A 316 -39.51 -72.81 -25.53
N GLY A 317 -39.32 -72.58 -26.83
CA GLY A 317 -38.87 -71.31 -27.34
C GLY A 317 -39.92 -70.22 -27.13
N LEU A 318 -39.53 -69.18 -26.41
CA LEU A 318 -40.08 -67.84 -26.49
C LEU A 318 -38.88 -66.87 -26.62
N PRO A 319 -38.99 -65.77 -27.39
CA PRO A 319 -37.83 -64.96 -27.71
C PRO A 319 -37.34 -64.28 -26.44
N SER A 320 -36.01 -64.25 -26.33
CA SER A 320 -35.25 -63.64 -25.25
C SER A 320 -35.68 -62.18 -25.06
N GLY A 321 -36.58 -61.94 -24.11
CA GLY A 321 -36.87 -60.61 -23.57
C GLY A 321 -35.93 -60.36 -22.40
N SER A 322 -35.29 -59.20 -22.37
CA SER A 322 -34.54 -58.71 -21.20
C SER A 322 -35.47 -58.69 -19.97
N ILE A 323 -35.31 -59.64 -19.04
CA ILE A 323 -36.12 -59.70 -17.80
C ILE A 323 -35.40 -58.91 -16.72
N VAL A 324 -35.91 -57.71 -16.42
CA VAL A 324 -35.46 -56.91 -15.26
C VAL A 324 -35.89 -57.63 -13.98
N GLN A 325 -34.94 -58.08 -13.17
CA GLN A 325 -35.24 -58.63 -11.84
C GLN A 325 -35.59 -57.50 -10.88
N LYS A 326 -36.86 -57.42 -10.46
CA LYS A 326 -37.36 -56.38 -9.56
C LYS A 326 -36.57 -56.28 -8.25
N SER A 327 -36.05 -57.38 -7.71
CA SER A 327 -35.20 -57.37 -6.50
C SER A 327 -33.85 -56.69 -6.73
N GLY A 328 -33.13 -57.06 -7.80
CA GLY A 328 -31.83 -56.48 -8.15
C GLY A 328 -31.93 -55.01 -8.56
N PHE A 329 -33.02 -54.64 -9.24
CA PHE A 329 -33.35 -53.24 -9.54
C PHE A 329 -33.47 -52.40 -8.25
N TRP A 330 -34.19 -52.90 -7.26
CA TRP A 330 -34.38 -52.19 -5.99
C TRP A 330 -33.12 -52.10 -5.15
N GLU A 331 -32.29 -53.14 -5.15
CA GLU A 331 -30.98 -53.14 -4.52
C GLU A 331 -30.06 -52.07 -5.14
N ALA A 332 -30.02 -52.00 -6.47
CA ALA A 332 -29.28 -50.98 -7.21
C ALA A 332 -29.75 -49.56 -6.90
N LEU A 333 -31.06 -49.34 -6.83
CA LEU A 333 -31.63 -48.03 -6.52
C LEU A 333 -31.41 -47.63 -5.05
N GLN A 334 -31.43 -48.59 -4.13
CA GLN A 334 -31.09 -48.34 -2.73
C GLN A 334 -29.62 -47.93 -2.59
N GLU A 335 -28.70 -48.63 -3.25
CA GLU A 335 -27.29 -48.28 -3.31
C GLU A 335 -27.08 -46.86 -3.86
N PHE A 336 -27.80 -46.48 -4.91
CA PHE A 336 -27.76 -45.13 -5.47
C PHE A 336 -28.12 -44.04 -4.44
N PHE A 337 -29.21 -44.21 -3.70
CA PHE A 337 -29.61 -43.25 -2.67
C PHE A 337 -28.66 -43.25 -1.47
N ASP A 338 -28.10 -44.41 -1.10
CA ASP A 338 -27.09 -44.51 -0.05
C ASP A 338 -25.78 -43.79 -0.44
N VAL A 339 -25.38 -43.86 -1.71
CA VAL A 339 -24.25 -43.09 -2.27
C VAL A 339 -24.51 -41.59 -2.12
N ILE A 340 -25.69 -41.10 -2.52
CA ILE A 340 -26.04 -39.67 -2.39
C ILE A 340 -25.99 -39.24 -0.92
N ARG A 341 -26.63 -40.01 -0.04
CA ARG A 341 -26.68 -39.73 1.40
C ARG A 341 -25.28 -39.61 2.00
N MET A 342 -24.41 -40.57 1.69
CA MET A 342 -23.07 -40.66 2.24
C MET A 342 -22.19 -39.48 1.81
N HIS A 343 -22.13 -39.16 0.51
CA HIS A 343 -21.31 -38.04 0.02
C HIS A 343 -21.88 -36.67 0.43
N ALA A 344 -23.21 -36.53 0.57
CA ALA A 344 -23.81 -35.32 1.11
C ALA A 344 -23.39 -35.06 2.57
N LEU A 345 -23.31 -36.11 3.40
CA LEU A 345 -22.79 -36.00 4.77
C LEU A 345 -21.29 -35.65 4.80
N GLN A 346 -20.50 -36.11 3.83
CA GLN A 346 -19.08 -35.77 3.71
C GLN A 346 -18.87 -34.27 3.46
N VAL A 347 -19.57 -33.70 2.46
CA VAL A 347 -19.47 -32.26 2.14
C VAL A 347 -20.00 -31.41 3.29
N TRP A 348 -21.10 -31.83 3.91
CA TRP A 348 -21.63 -31.11 5.07
C TRP A 348 -20.67 -31.15 6.27
N ASN A 349 -20.02 -32.29 6.53
CA ASN A 349 -19.00 -32.39 7.57
C ASN A 349 -17.85 -31.40 7.31
N LEU A 350 -17.33 -31.38 6.08
CA LEU A 350 -16.29 -30.43 5.67
C LEU A 350 -16.72 -28.97 5.92
N GLN A 351 -17.90 -28.57 5.45
CA GLN A 351 -18.43 -27.22 5.65
C GLN A 351 -18.60 -26.89 7.14
N ARG A 352 -19.11 -27.85 7.94
CA ARG A 352 -19.25 -27.69 9.39
C ARG A 352 -17.90 -27.44 10.05
N VAL A 353 -16.85 -28.18 9.70
CA VAL A 353 -15.51 -27.97 10.27
C VAL A 353 -14.98 -26.59 9.88
N LEU A 354 -15.11 -26.19 8.62
CA LEU A 354 -14.70 -24.87 8.15
C LEU A 354 -15.43 -23.71 8.85
N LEU A 355 -16.70 -23.90 9.22
CA LEU A 355 -17.46 -22.91 10.00
C LEU A 355 -16.99 -22.80 11.44
N LYS A 356 -16.51 -23.90 12.03
CA LYS A 356 -16.00 -23.94 13.41
C LYS A 356 -14.58 -23.42 13.53
N MET A 357 -13.76 -23.57 12.49
CA MET A 357 -12.37 -23.14 12.52
C MET A 357 -12.27 -21.61 12.40
N VAL A 358 -11.52 -21.03 13.34
CA VAL A 358 -11.23 -19.61 13.41
C VAL A 358 -9.72 -19.42 13.36
N ASP A 359 -9.26 -18.47 12.57
CA ASP A 359 -7.86 -18.06 12.61
C ASP A 359 -7.57 -17.34 13.94
N SER A 360 -6.68 -17.90 14.75
CA SER A 360 -6.31 -17.34 16.05
C SER A 360 -5.68 -15.95 15.96
N ALA A 361 -5.11 -15.57 14.81
CA ALA A 361 -4.46 -14.27 14.63
C ALA A 361 -5.46 -13.17 14.21
N SER A 362 -6.42 -13.48 13.33
CA SER A 362 -7.39 -12.50 12.80
C SER A 362 -8.79 -12.59 13.40
N GLY A 363 -9.12 -13.68 14.11
CA GLY A 363 -10.45 -13.96 14.60
C GLY A 363 -11.49 -14.27 13.51
N LYS A 364 -11.06 -14.39 12.24
CA LYS A 364 -11.96 -14.68 11.11
C LYS A 364 -12.21 -16.17 10.97
N LYS A 365 -13.46 -16.55 10.66
CA LYS A 365 -13.80 -17.94 10.35
C LYS A 365 -13.16 -18.35 9.03
N TYR A 366 -12.77 -19.61 8.92
CA TYR A 366 -12.14 -20.12 7.69
C TYR A 366 -13.09 -20.01 6.49
N MET A 367 -14.40 -20.17 6.70
CA MET A 367 -15.41 -19.97 5.64
C MET A 367 -15.39 -18.57 5.03
N ASP A 368 -15.17 -17.53 5.83
CA ASP A 368 -15.13 -16.14 5.35
C ASP A 368 -13.89 -15.87 4.47
N LEU A 369 -12.88 -16.75 4.55
CA LEU A 369 -11.69 -16.70 3.70
C LEU A 369 -11.86 -17.48 2.39
N ILE A 370 -12.85 -18.37 2.33
CA ILE A 370 -13.08 -19.28 1.20
C ILE A 370 -14.16 -18.74 0.27
N LEU A 371 -15.26 -18.23 0.84
CA LEU A 371 -16.42 -17.76 0.08
C LEU A 371 -16.54 -16.25 0.16
N ALA A 372 -16.88 -15.63 -0.97
CA ALA A 372 -17.36 -14.25 -0.98
C ALA A 372 -18.75 -14.18 -0.30
N PRO A 373 -19.15 -13.03 0.28
CA PRO A 373 -20.43 -12.90 1.00
C PRO A 373 -21.67 -13.18 0.15
N ASP A 374 -21.56 -13.12 -1.18
CA ASP A 374 -22.66 -13.37 -2.13
C ASP A 374 -22.59 -14.78 -2.78
N GLU A 375 -21.63 -15.62 -2.39
CA GLU A 375 -21.42 -16.94 -3.00
C GLU A 375 -22.25 -18.03 -2.30
N PRO A 376 -22.87 -18.98 -3.04
CA PRO A 376 -23.56 -20.10 -2.43
C PRO A 376 -22.60 -20.93 -1.58
N SER A 377 -23.11 -21.48 -0.47
CA SER A 377 -22.31 -22.35 0.39
C SER A 377 -21.77 -23.58 -0.35
N LEU A 378 -20.66 -24.14 0.13
CA LEU A 378 -20.05 -25.34 -0.45
C LEU A 378 -21.05 -26.49 -0.62
N PHE A 379 -21.91 -26.70 0.38
CA PHE A 379 -22.98 -27.69 0.33
C PHE A 379 -24.06 -27.33 -0.70
N ALA A 380 -24.47 -26.06 -0.81
CA ALA A 380 -25.47 -25.63 -1.78
C ALA A 380 -24.99 -25.90 -3.22
N THR A 381 -23.73 -25.54 -3.53
CA THR A 381 -23.11 -25.83 -4.83
C THR A 381 -23.04 -27.33 -5.10
N PHE A 382 -22.58 -28.12 -4.12
CA PHE A 382 -22.56 -29.58 -4.22
C PHE A 382 -23.96 -30.15 -4.49
N TRP A 383 -24.97 -29.67 -3.77
CA TRP A 383 -26.32 -30.21 -3.81
C TRP A 383 -27.04 -29.88 -5.12
N GLU A 384 -26.84 -28.67 -5.64
CA GLU A 384 -27.35 -28.26 -6.96
C GLU A 384 -26.77 -29.13 -8.07
N VAL A 385 -25.44 -29.32 -8.09
CA VAL A 385 -24.77 -30.17 -9.08
C VAL A 385 -25.18 -31.63 -8.94
N THR A 386 -25.30 -32.14 -7.71
CA THR A 386 -25.81 -33.50 -7.44
C THR A 386 -27.22 -33.68 -7.99
N CYS A 387 -28.12 -32.72 -7.77
CA CYS A 387 -29.47 -32.77 -8.33
C CYS A 387 -29.47 -32.71 -9.86
N ALA A 388 -28.55 -31.99 -10.48
CA ALA A 388 -28.37 -32.01 -11.93
C ALA A 388 -27.92 -33.38 -12.45
N ILE A 389 -26.92 -34.00 -11.81
CA ILE A 389 -26.44 -35.34 -12.14
C ILE A 389 -27.57 -36.37 -12.00
N VAL A 390 -28.32 -36.33 -10.89
CA VAL A 390 -29.45 -37.24 -10.66
C VAL A 390 -30.49 -37.14 -11.77
N ARG A 391 -30.83 -35.91 -12.20
CA ARG A 391 -31.78 -35.67 -13.29
C ARG A 391 -31.31 -36.27 -14.60
N GLU A 392 -30.04 -36.06 -14.95
CA GLU A 392 -29.44 -36.57 -16.18
C GLU A 392 -29.34 -38.10 -16.18
N LEU A 393 -28.96 -38.69 -15.04
CA LEU A 393 -28.90 -40.14 -14.87
C LEU A 393 -30.26 -40.80 -15.03
N PHE A 394 -31.32 -40.24 -14.45
CA PHE A 394 -32.66 -40.79 -14.61
C PHE A 394 -33.21 -40.59 -16.03
N ALA A 395 -32.95 -39.44 -16.67
CA ALA A 395 -33.29 -39.23 -18.07
C ALA A 395 -32.60 -40.26 -18.99
N SER A 396 -31.31 -40.52 -18.74
CA SER A 396 -30.53 -41.53 -19.46
C SER A 396 -31.05 -42.95 -19.20
N THR A 397 -31.38 -43.28 -17.95
CA THR A 397 -31.88 -44.61 -17.56
C THR A 397 -33.22 -44.94 -18.22
N LEU A 398 -34.10 -43.94 -18.39
CA LEU A 398 -35.35 -44.10 -19.13
C LEU A 398 -35.14 -44.48 -20.61
N SER A 399 -33.96 -44.22 -21.16
CA SER A 399 -33.60 -44.49 -22.55
C SER A 399 -32.93 -45.85 -22.80
N TYR A 400 -32.55 -46.60 -21.75
CA TYR A 400 -31.85 -47.88 -21.89
C TYR A 400 -32.69 -48.96 -22.60
N SER A 401 -33.80 -49.37 -21.98
CA SER A 401 -34.69 -50.38 -22.56
C SER A 401 -36.14 -50.15 -22.17
N ALA A 402 -37.08 -50.60 -23.00
CA ALA A 402 -38.51 -50.51 -22.71
C ALA A 402 -38.89 -51.26 -21.42
N ALA A 403 -38.19 -52.36 -21.10
CA ALA A 403 -38.37 -53.12 -19.86
C ALA A 403 -37.96 -52.28 -18.64
N VAL A 404 -36.77 -51.69 -18.66
CA VAL A 404 -36.29 -50.81 -17.58
C VAL A 404 -37.19 -49.59 -17.43
N LYS A 405 -37.60 -48.95 -18.54
CA LYS A 405 -38.54 -47.82 -18.53
C LYS A 405 -39.86 -48.19 -17.84
N SER A 406 -40.45 -49.34 -18.19
CA SER A 406 -41.72 -49.78 -17.60
C SER A 406 -41.62 -50.05 -16.10
N VAL A 407 -40.55 -50.70 -15.65
CA VAL A 407 -40.29 -50.99 -14.22
C VAL A 407 -40.03 -49.70 -13.45
N LEU A 408 -39.21 -48.80 -14.00
CA LEU A 408 -38.85 -47.53 -13.38
C LEU A 408 -40.07 -46.60 -13.20
N ILE A 409 -40.97 -46.57 -14.18
CA ILE A 409 -42.25 -45.85 -14.09
C ILE A 409 -43.15 -46.48 -13.02
N ALA A 410 -43.32 -47.81 -13.03
CA ALA A 410 -44.18 -48.50 -12.07
C ALA A 410 -43.71 -48.36 -10.61
N GLU A 411 -42.40 -48.30 -10.40
CA GLU A 411 -41.77 -48.20 -9.08
C GLU A 411 -41.53 -46.75 -8.60
N TYR A 412 -41.87 -45.74 -9.41
CA TYR A 412 -41.69 -44.32 -9.08
C TYR A 412 -42.28 -43.90 -7.71
N PRO A 413 -43.50 -44.29 -7.32
CA PRO A 413 -44.05 -43.89 -6.01
C PRO A 413 -43.21 -44.35 -4.82
N ARG A 414 -42.67 -45.56 -4.89
CA ARG A 414 -41.79 -46.12 -3.86
C ARG A 414 -40.41 -45.46 -3.87
N MET A 415 -39.92 -45.08 -5.05
CA MET A 415 -38.66 -44.35 -5.19
C MET A 415 -38.75 -42.96 -4.58
N ARG A 416 -39.89 -42.27 -4.76
CA ARG A 416 -40.19 -40.99 -4.13
C ARG A 416 -40.24 -41.10 -2.60
N GLU A 417 -40.84 -42.16 -2.08
CA GLU A 417 -40.83 -42.44 -0.63
C GLU A 417 -39.40 -42.64 -0.11
N GLN A 418 -38.58 -43.42 -0.83
CA GLN A 418 -37.18 -43.64 -0.46
C GLN A 418 -36.35 -42.36 -0.50
N ALA A 419 -36.51 -41.52 -1.53
CA ALA A 419 -35.86 -40.21 -1.60
C ALA A 419 -36.25 -39.31 -0.42
N THR A 420 -37.54 -39.28 -0.08
CA THR A 420 -38.06 -38.52 1.08
C THR A 420 -37.49 -39.05 2.40
N ARG A 421 -37.39 -40.37 2.53
CA ARG A 421 -36.79 -41.02 3.71
C ARG A 421 -35.32 -40.61 3.86
N VAL A 422 -34.53 -40.68 2.80
CA VAL A 422 -33.11 -40.30 2.83
C VAL A 422 -32.92 -38.83 3.20
N LEU A 423 -33.75 -37.93 2.65
CA LEU A 423 -33.74 -36.51 3.03
C LEU A 423 -34.04 -36.32 4.53
N ASN A 424 -35.00 -37.06 5.08
CA ASN A 424 -35.33 -37.00 6.51
C ASN A 424 -34.20 -37.57 7.38
N GLU A 425 -33.55 -38.65 6.96
CA GLU A 425 -32.39 -39.22 7.64
C GLU A 425 -31.21 -38.23 7.64
N MET A 426 -30.94 -37.56 6.52
CA MET A 426 -29.92 -36.52 6.42
C MET A 426 -30.24 -35.31 7.31
N TYR A 427 -31.49 -34.84 7.30
CA TYR A 427 -31.94 -33.74 8.15
C TYR A 427 -31.78 -34.08 9.63
N THR A 428 -32.17 -35.29 10.05
CA THR A 428 -32.04 -35.70 11.46
C THR A 428 -30.58 -35.85 11.90
N ALA A 429 -29.72 -36.44 11.05
CA ALA A 429 -28.29 -36.59 11.33
C ALA A 429 -27.58 -35.23 11.48
N THR A 430 -27.87 -34.29 10.57
CA THR A 430 -27.24 -32.97 10.59
C THR A 430 -27.82 -32.05 11.67
N ARG A 431 -29.12 -32.17 11.98
CA ARG A 431 -29.76 -31.41 13.09
C ARG A 431 -29.25 -31.85 14.45
N GLN A 432 -29.05 -33.14 14.70
CA GLN A 432 -28.53 -33.64 15.98
C GLN A 432 -27.10 -33.12 16.22
N SER A 433 -26.28 -33.13 15.18
CA SER A 433 -24.93 -32.58 15.27
C SER A 433 -24.91 -31.05 15.40
N ALA A 434 -25.81 -30.32 14.73
CA ALA A 434 -25.90 -28.86 14.89
C ALA A 434 -26.46 -28.46 16.28
N GLY A 435 -27.45 -29.19 16.80
CA GLY A 435 -28.16 -28.86 18.04
C GLY A 435 -27.47 -29.26 19.33
N ALA A 436 -26.70 -30.36 19.35
CA ALA A 436 -25.95 -30.78 20.54
C ALA A 436 -24.80 -29.81 20.88
N GLU A 437 -24.23 -29.17 19.85
CA GLU A 437 -23.02 -28.35 19.97
C GLU A 437 -23.33 -26.86 20.14
N PHE A 438 -24.46 -26.35 19.63
CA PHE A 438 -24.94 -24.99 19.92
C PHE A 438 -25.14 -24.76 21.42
N ILE A 439 -25.59 -25.80 22.16
CA ILE A 439 -25.74 -25.73 23.62
C ILE A 439 -24.37 -25.61 24.30
N THR A 440 -23.34 -26.28 23.76
CA THR A 440 -21.97 -26.22 24.30
C THR A 440 -21.32 -24.87 24.01
N ASP A 441 -21.56 -24.32 22.82
CA ASP A 441 -21.03 -23.00 22.43
C ASP A 441 -21.73 -21.86 23.19
N LEU A 442 -23.04 -21.97 23.46
CA LEU A 442 -23.78 -21.01 24.30
C LEU A 442 -23.30 -21.05 25.76
N LEU A 443 -22.92 -22.23 26.26
CA LEU A 443 -22.35 -22.40 27.60
C LEU A 443 -20.91 -21.85 27.69
N ASN A 444 -20.12 -21.96 26.62
CA ASN A 444 -18.75 -21.44 26.57
C ASN A 444 -18.71 -19.92 26.34
N THR A 445 -19.58 -19.39 25.47
CA THR A 445 -19.73 -17.96 25.18
C THR A 445 -20.41 -17.18 26.31
N ALA A 446 -21.23 -17.82 27.15
CA ALA A 446 -21.75 -17.22 28.37
C ALA A 446 -20.65 -16.88 29.40
N THR A 447 -19.45 -17.45 29.26
CA THR A 447 -18.28 -17.13 30.10
C THR A 447 -17.44 -15.96 29.56
N GLU A 448 -17.62 -15.56 28.30
CA GLU A 448 -16.80 -14.52 27.64
C GLU A 448 -17.63 -13.65 26.67
N ALA A 449 -18.65 -12.92 27.14
CA ALA A 449 -19.18 -11.77 26.37
C ALA A 449 -20.01 -10.80 27.24
N ILE A 450 -19.33 -9.80 27.80
CA ILE A 450 -19.91 -8.45 27.88
C ILE A 450 -19.35 -7.69 26.68
N ASP A 451 -20.26 -7.24 25.83
CA ASP A 451 -20.10 -6.18 24.81
C ASP A 451 -19.49 -6.55 23.45
N ALA A 452 -20.34 -6.67 22.43
CA ALA A 452 -20.17 -6.01 21.13
C ALA A 452 -21.38 -6.30 20.22
N LYS A 453 -22.23 -5.30 20.01
CA LYS A 453 -23.26 -5.26 18.96
C LYS A 453 -22.58 -5.01 17.61
N GLY A 454 -22.67 -5.97 16.69
CA GLY A 454 -22.24 -5.79 15.30
C GLY A 454 -22.86 -6.86 14.41
N GLY A 455 -23.86 -6.49 13.62
CA GLY A 455 -24.50 -7.39 12.66
C GLY A 455 -23.58 -7.68 11.49
N ALA A 456 -22.88 -8.80 11.55
CA ALA A 456 -22.47 -9.55 10.36
C ALA A 456 -23.49 -10.67 10.17
N ILE A 457 -23.92 -10.91 8.93
CA ILE A 457 -24.72 -12.09 8.59
C ILE A 457 -23.76 -13.27 8.79
N GLU A 458 -23.77 -13.86 9.97
CA GLU A 458 -22.93 -15.01 10.26
C GLU A 458 -23.36 -16.16 9.37
N SER A 459 -22.41 -16.75 8.64
CA SER A 459 -22.59 -18.00 7.94
C SER A 459 -22.98 -19.07 8.97
N GLU A 460 -24.27 -19.31 9.16
CA GLU A 460 -24.78 -20.21 10.18
C GLU A 460 -24.73 -21.67 9.69
N ILE A 461 -24.56 -22.62 10.62
CA ILE A 461 -24.63 -24.05 10.30
C ILE A 461 -26.09 -24.41 10.03
N VAL A 462 -26.46 -24.49 8.75
CA VAL A 462 -27.78 -24.94 8.33
C VAL A 462 -27.80 -26.48 8.24
N PRO A 463 -28.77 -27.16 8.87
CA PRO A 463 -28.94 -28.60 8.68
C PRO A 463 -29.36 -28.89 7.23
N ILE A 464 -28.88 -30.00 6.68
CA ILE A 464 -29.23 -30.41 5.30
C ILE A 464 -30.75 -30.60 5.20
N ALA A 465 -31.35 -30.07 4.14
CA ALA A 465 -32.80 -30.12 3.92
C ALA A 465 -33.58 -29.42 5.06
N GLY A 466 -33.01 -28.33 5.61
CA GLY A 466 -33.66 -27.47 6.59
C GLY A 466 -34.76 -26.62 5.96
N SER A 467 -34.60 -26.22 4.70
CA SER A 467 -35.59 -25.48 3.94
C SER A 467 -36.52 -26.39 3.13
N VAL A 468 -37.75 -25.92 2.86
CA VAL A 468 -38.68 -26.62 1.97
C VAL A 468 -38.12 -26.71 0.55
N ALA A 469 -37.39 -25.71 0.10
CA ALA A 469 -36.77 -25.68 -1.24
C ALA A 469 -35.71 -26.78 -1.42
N GLU A 470 -34.83 -27.00 -0.45
CA GLU A 470 -33.83 -28.08 -0.52
C GLU A 470 -34.47 -29.47 -0.48
N ARG A 471 -35.59 -29.62 0.25
CA ARG A 471 -36.36 -30.87 0.28
C ARG A 471 -37.03 -31.18 -1.05
N THR A 472 -37.46 -30.15 -1.78
CA THR A 472 -38.07 -30.34 -3.10
C THR A 472 -37.03 -30.51 -4.19
N GLN A 473 -35.83 -29.95 -4.08
CA GLN A 473 -34.79 -30.05 -5.12
C GLN A 473 -34.44 -31.48 -5.57
N LEU A 474 -34.31 -32.43 -4.64
CA LEU A 474 -34.07 -33.84 -5.00
C LEU A 474 -35.31 -34.51 -5.61
N LEU A 475 -36.51 -34.07 -5.22
CA LEU A 475 -37.75 -34.57 -5.83
C LEU A 475 -37.93 -33.99 -7.24
N ASP A 476 -37.55 -32.71 -7.42
CA ASP A 476 -37.59 -31.99 -8.69
C ASP A 476 -36.51 -32.49 -9.66
N SER A 477 -35.39 -33.02 -9.17
CA SER A 477 -34.42 -33.71 -10.04
C SER A 477 -34.97 -35.01 -10.63
N MET A 478 -35.97 -35.62 -9.99
CA MET A 478 -36.68 -36.78 -10.53
C MET A 478 -37.83 -36.40 -11.48
N ALA A 479 -37.95 -35.14 -11.90
CA ALA A 479 -38.99 -34.68 -12.83
C ALA A 479 -39.14 -35.52 -14.11
N PRO A 480 -38.07 -35.98 -14.80
CA PRO A 480 -38.22 -36.83 -15.99
C PRO A 480 -39.01 -38.12 -15.74
N LEU A 481 -38.92 -38.66 -14.51
CA LEU A 481 -39.64 -39.85 -14.08
C LEU A 481 -41.09 -39.55 -13.73
N TYR A 482 -41.31 -38.40 -13.08
CA TYR A 482 -42.65 -37.92 -12.76
C TYR A 482 -43.46 -37.71 -14.04
N ASP A 483 -42.90 -37.02 -15.03
CA ASP A 483 -43.57 -36.75 -16.30
C ASP A 483 -43.90 -38.06 -17.03
N ALA A 484 -42.95 -39.00 -17.10
CA ALA A 484 -43.19 -40.31 -17.70
C ALA A 484 -44.24 -41.15 -16.95
N PHE A 485 -44.32 -41.02 -15.63
CA PHE A 485 -45.34 -41.67 -14.81
C PHE A 485 -46.73 -41.07 -15.05
N ILE A 486 -46.82 -39.74 -15.08
CA ILE A 486 -48.07 -39.03 -15.37
C ILE A 486 -48.55 -39.35 -16.79
N ASP A 487 -47.66 -39.35 -17.79
CA ASP A 487 -48.01 -39.75 -19.17
C ASP A 487 -48.53 -41.19 -19.24
N SER A 488 -47.94 -42.11 -18.48
CA SER A 488 -48.41 -43.49 -18.39
C SER A 488 -49.78 -43.60 -17.72
N CYS A 489 -50.02 -42.88 -16.63
CA CYS A 489 -51.33 -42.85 -15.96
C CYS A 489 -52.40 -42.22 -16.85
N LEU A 490 -52.10 -41.10 -17.51
CA LEU A 490 -53.01 -40.44 -18.44
C LEU A 490 -53.31 -41.33 -19.66
N SER A 491 -52.32 -42.05 -20.19
CA SER A 491 -52.53 -43.01 -21.28
C SER A 491 -53.40 -44.19 -20.84
N GLN A 492 -53.24 -44.67 -19.60
CA GLN A 492 -54.03 -45.75 -19.03
C GLN A 492 -55.47 -45.32 -18.70
N ASP A 493 -55.66 -44.07 -18.25
CA ASP A 493 -56.98 -43.48 -18.00
C ASP A 493 -57.69 -43.02 -19.28
N CYS A 494 -56.95 -42.79 -20.38
CA CYS A 494 -57.50 -42.54 -21.72
C CYS A 494 -57.85 -43.84 -22.48
N GLU A 495 -57.52 -45.02 -21.95
CA GLU A 495 -58.09 -46.30 -22.38
C GLU A 495 -59.39 -46.64 -21.59
N PRO A 496 -60.53 -45.99 -21.93
CA PRO A 496 -61.79 -46.69 -21.84
C PRO A 496 -62.61 -46.57 -23.15
N TYR A 497 -63.26 -47.67 -23.53
CA TYR A 497 -64.28 -47.80 -24.59
C TYR A 497 -63.86 -48.09 -26.05
N THR A 498 -63.01 -49.10 -26.32
CA THR A 498 -63.09 -49.83 -27.62
C THR A 498 -62.92 -51.35 -27.50
N ALA A 499 -63.55 -51.99 -26.51
CA ALA A 499 -63.65 -53.44 -26.51
C ALA A 499 -64.94 -53.92 -25.83
N HIS A 500 -66.05 -53.89 -26.58
CA HIS A 500 -67.12 -54.90 -26.53
C HIS A 500 -68.27 -54.53 -27.48
N VAL A 501 -68.09 -54.72 -28.80
CA VAL A 501 -69.20 -55.09 -29.69
C VAL A 501 -68.65 -56.02 -30.78
N SER A 502 -68.66 -57.33 -30.52
CA SER A 502 -68.68 -58.32 -31.59
C SER A 502 -70.15 -58.63 -31.89
N PRO A 503 -70.69 -58.32 -33.08
CA PRO A 503 -71.93 -58.93 -33.51
C PRO A 503 -71.62 -60.34 -34.02
N LYS A 504 -72.34 -61.32 -33.47
CA LYS A 504 -72.44 -62.66 -34.04
C LYS A 504 -72.83 -62.56 -35.52
N LEU A 505 -72.13 -63.30 -36.38
CA LEU A 505 -72.74 -64.30 -37.25
C LEU A 505 -71.74 -65.41 -37.56
#